data_AF-A0A529KPG6-F1
#
_entry.id   AF-A0A529KPG6-F1
#
_cell.length_a   1.000
_cell.length_b   1.000
_cell.length_c   1.000
_cell.angle_alpha   90.00
_cell.angle_beta   90.00
_cell.angle_gamma   90.00
#
_symmetry.space_group_name_H-M   'P 1'
#
loop_
_entity.id
_entity.type
_entity.pdbx_description
1 polymer ?
#
loop_
_entity_poly.entity_id
_entity_poly.type
_entity_poly.pdbx_seq_one_letter_code
_entity_poly.pdbx_strand_id
1 'polypeptide(L)'
;MKRLAGRIILLWGWRRALVAFLAGALAVLAQAPYDFFAVCFISFPLLVWLLDGATGEASDGWFWRLRPAFAIGWWFGFGYFLAGLWWIGSALLVEADSFAWALPFAVVGIPLALAFF
;
A
#
# COMPACT_ATOMS: atom_id res chain seq x y z
N MET A 1 11.32 -8.22 -19.99
CA MET A 1 10.16 -7.59 -19.32
C MET A 1 8.88 -8.42 -19.35
N LYS A 2 8.42 -8.96 -20.50
CA LYS A 2 7.15 -9.72 -20.60
C LYS A 2 6.96 -10.85 -19.57
N ARG A 3 8.04 -11.59 -19.24
CA ARG A 3 8.00 -12.74 -18.31
C ARG A 3 7.83 -12.33 -16.83
N LEU A 4 8.33 -11.16 -16.43
CA LEU A 4 8.23 -10.66 -15.05
C LEU A 4 6.86 -10.03 -14.82
N ALA A 5 6.40 -9.18 -15.75
CA ALA A 5 5.06 -8.60 -15.72
C ALA A 5 3.99 -9.70 -15.70
N GLY A 6 4.10 -10.74 -16.53
CA GLY A 6 3.17 -11.87 -16.52
C GLY A 6 3.10 -12.59 -15.17
N ARG A 7 4.22 -12.76 -14.46
CA ARG A 7 4.21 -13.37 -13.12
C ARG A 7 3.52 -12.50 -12.08
N ILE A 8 3.69 -11.18 -12.17
CA ILE A 8 3.11 -10.20 -11.23
C ILE A 8 1.60 -10.07 -11.46
N ILE A 9 1.18 -10.02 -12.72
CA ILE A 9 -0.23 -10.01 -13.14
C ILE A 9 -0.97 -11.26 -12.61
N LEU A 10 -0.31 -12.43 -12.67
CA LEU A 10 -0.86 -13.70 -12.21
C LEU A 10 -0.86 -13.88 -10.68
N LEU A 11 -0.31 -12.92 -9.90
CA LEU A 11 -0.40 -12.99 -8.44
C LEU A 11 -1.85 -12.85 -8.01
N TRP A 12 -2.26 -13.61 -7.01
CA TRP A 12 -3.61 -13.55 -6.44
C TRP A 12 -3.56 -13.63 -4.91
N GLY A 13 -4.69 -13.29 -4.27
CA GLY A 13 -4.85 -13.31 -2.82
C GLY A 13 -3.80 -12.46 -2.08
N TRP A 14 -3.25 -13.02 -0.99
CA TRP A 14 -2.33 -12.31 -0.09
C TRP A 14 -1.01 -11.91 -0.75
N ARG A 15 -0.52 -12.66 -1.75
CA ARG A 15 0.75 -12.32 -2.44
C ARG A 15 0.61 -11.02 -3.23
N ARG A 16 -0.53 -10.83 -3.89
CA ARG A 16 -0.85 -9.58 -4.61
C ARG A 16 -0.93 -8.40 -3.63
N ALA A 17 -1.60 -8.59 -2.50
CA ALA A 17 -1.69 -7.59 -1.44
C ALA A 17 -0.29 -7.21 -0.88
N LEU A 18 0.56 -8.21 -0.62
CA LEU A 18 1.92 -7.98 -0.13
C LEU A 18 2.76 -7.18 -1.13
N VAL A 19 2.70 -7.51 -2.43
CA VAL A 19 3.44 -6.75 -3.46
C VAL A 19 2.91 -5.32 -3.57
N ALA A 20 1.59 -5.11 -3.51
CA ALA A 20 1.01 -3.77 -3.49
C ALA A 20 1.51 -2.96 -2.29
N PHE A 21 1.46 -3.55 -1.09
CA PHE A 21 1.94 -2.95 0.14
C PHE A 21 3.43 -2.57 0.07
N LEU A 22 4.29 -3.49 -0.37
CA LEU A 22 5.72 -3.22 -0.50
C LEU A 22 6.03 -2.17 -1.57
N ALA A 23 5.29 -2.15 -2.67
CA ALA A 23 5.44 -1.11 -3.70
C ALA A 23 5.07 0.27 -3.16
N GLY A 24 4.00 0.37 -2.36
CA GLY A 24 3.61 1.60 -1.67
C GLY A 24 4.65 2.05 -0.64
N ALA A 25 5.12 1.14 0.21
CA ALA A 25 6.16 1.44 1.18
C ALA A 25 7.46 1.92 0.51
N LEU A 26 7.84 1.32 -0.62
CA LEU A 26 9.00 1.73 -1.41
C LEU A 26 8.86 3.15 -1.96
N ALA A 27 7.64 3.57 -2.33
CA ALA A 27 7.39 4.90 -2.88
C ALA A 27 7.66 6.03 -1.86
N VAL A 28 7.67 5.74 -0.55
CA VAL A 28 8.03 6.70 0.50
C VAL A 28 9.48 7.19 0.36
N LEU A 29 10.38 6.39 -0.21
CA LEU A 29 11.77 6.80 -0.45
C LEU A 29 11.91 7.94 -1.47
N ALA A 30 10.84 8.28 -2.18
CA ALA A 30 10.81 9.47 -3.03
C ALA A 30 10.58 10.77 -2.25
N GLN A 31 10.14 10.68 -0.99
CA GLN A 31 9.94 11.84 -0.13
C GLN A 31 11.23 12.18 0.62
N ALA A 32 11.30 13.41 1.15
CA ALA A 32 12.33 13.78 2.11
C ALA A 32 12.30 12.83 3.32
N PRO A 33 13.45 12.52 3.95
CA PRO A 33 14.80 13.02 3.66
C PRO A 33 15.58 12.21 2.61
N TYR A 34 14.93 11.23 1.96
CA TYR A 34 15.59 10.31 1.03
C TYR A 34 15.69 10.88 -0.39
N ASP A 35 14.65 11.60 -0.82
CA ASP A 35 14.57 12.32 -2.11
C ASP A 35 14.94 11.45 -3.34
N PHE A 36 14.75 10.13 -3.22
CA PHE A 36 15.17 9.17 -4.22
C PHE A 36 14.00 8.80 -5.14
N PHE A 37 13.59 9.77 -5.97
CA PHE A 37 12.44 9.64 -6.87
C PHE A 37 12.49 8.43 -7.82
N ALA A 38 13.68 7.89 -8.10
CA ALA A 38 13.86 6.76 -9.02
C ALA A 38 13.07 5.51 -8.59
N VAL A 39 12.78 5.35 -7.30
CA VAL A 39 11.92 4.26 -6.79
C VAL A 39 10.51 4.29 -7.36
N CYS A 40 9.99 5.46 -7.73
CA CYS A 40 8.67 5.61 -8.34
C CYS A 40 8.57 4.90 -9.71
N PHE A 41 9.68 4.79 -10.45
CA PHE A 41 9.73 4.00 -11.70
C PHE A 41 9.62 2.50 -11.46
N ILE A 42 9.65 2.03 -10.21
CA ILE A 42 9.39 0.64 -9.84
C ILE A 42 8.01 0.55 -9.19
N SER A 43 7.72 1.39 -8.19
CA SER A 43 6.49 1.34 -7.42
C SER A 43 5.23 1.52 -8.27
N PHE A 44 5.18 2.54 -9.14
CA PHE A 44 3.98 2.80 -9.94
C PHE A 44 3.78 1.77 -11.05
N PRO A 45 4.80 1.32 -11.80
CA PRO A 45 4.62 0.21 -12.74
C PRO A 45 4.16 -1.09 -12.07
N LEU A 46 4.65 -1.40 -10.86
CA LEU A 46 4.14 -2.54 -10.08
C LEU A 46 2.65 -2.37 -9.76
N LEU A 47 2.23 -1.19 -9.31
CA LEU A 47 0.83 -0.89 -9.05
C LEU A 47 -0.03 -1.06 -10.31
N VAL A 48 0.41 -0.50 -11.44
CA VAL A 48 -0.29 -0.63 -12.73
C VAL A 48 -0.41 -2.09 -13.14
N TRP A 49 0.67 -2.87 -13.09
CA TRP A 49 0.63 -4.29 -13.46
C TRP A 49 -0.29 -5.12 -12.54
N LEU A 50 -0.35 -4.79 -11.25
CA LEU A 50 -1.28 -5.45 -10.33
C LEU A 50 -2.73 -5.12 -10.68
N LEU A 51 -3.02 -3.85 -11.00
CA LEU A 51 -4.34 -3.38 -11.41
C LEU A 51 -4.77 -3.97 -12.77
N ASP A 52 -3.84 -4.08 -13.73
CA ASP A 52 -4.09 -4.71 -15.03
C ASP A 52 -4.45 -6.20 -14.87
N GLY A 53 -3.86 -6.87 -13.87
CA GLY A 53 -4.24 -8.23 -13.49
C GLY A 53 -5.52 -8.33 -12.64
N ALA A 54 -6.18 -7.22 -12.34
CA ALA A 54 -7.39 -7.14 -11.53
C ALA A 54 -8.67 -7.13 -12.39
N THR A 55 -8.73 -7.99 -13.40
CA THR A 55 -9.93 -8.18 -14.20
C THR A 55 -10.94 -9.03 -13.43
N GLY A 56 -12.02 -8.42 -12.93
CA GLY A 56 -13.18 -9.17 -12.45
C GLY A 56 -13.84 -9.95 -13.59
N GLU A 57 -14.57 -11.02 -13.27
CA GLU A 57 -15.27 -11.82 -14.28
C GLU A 57 -16.35 -10.98 -14.98
N ALA A 58 -16.55 -11.18 -16.28
CA ALA A 58 -17.51 -10.38 -17.04
C ALA A 58 -18.96 -10.55 -16.58
N SER A 59 -19.26 -11.65 -15.86
CA SER A 59 -20.54 -11.97 -15.23
C SER A 59 -20.77 -11.29 -13.88
N ASP A 60 -19.73 -10.71 -13.28
CA ASP A 60 -19.84 -10.09 -11.96
C ASP A 60 -20.49 -8.69 -12.04
N GLY A 61 -21.35 -8.39 -11.07
CA GLY A 61 -21.91 -7.05 -10.90
C GLY A 61 -20.81 -6.00 -10.73
N TRP A 62 -21.09 -4.74 -11.13
CA TRP A 62 -20.15 -3.61 -11.10
C TRP A 62 -19.34 -3.52 -9.79
N PHE A 63 -20.00 -3.69 -8.65
CA PHE A 63 -19.35 -3.66 -7.33
C PHE A 63 -18.28 -4.75 -7.17
N TRP A 64 -18.59 -6.00 -7.53
CA TRP A 64 -17.68 -7.15 -7.39
C TRP A 64 -16.46 -7.02 -8.29
N ARG A 65 -16.64 -6.43 -9.47
CA ARG A 65 -15.56 -6.14 -10.41
C ARG A 65 -14.59 -5.07 -9.90
N LEU A 66 -15.03 -4.13 -9.06
CA LEU A 66 -14.18 -3.09 -8.47
C LEU A 66 -13.40 -3.56 -7.23
N ARG A 67 -13.87 -4.59 -6.52
CA ARG A 67 -13.26 -5.04 -5.26
C ARG A 67 -11.76 -5.38 -5.39
N PRO A 68 -11.29 -6.11 -6.42
CA PRO A 68 -9.88 -6.44 -6.55
C PRO A 68 -9.01 -5.20 -6.80
N ALA A 69 -9.46 -4.28 -7.66
CA ALA A 69 -8.77 -3.04 -7.95
C ALA A 69 -8.69 -2.14 -6.70
N PHE A 70 -9.81 -2.00 -5.98
CA PHE A 70 -9.86 -1.27 -4.72
C PHE A 70 -8.89 -1.86 -3.68
N ALA A 71 -8.91 -3.19 -3.48
CA ALA A 71 -8.02 -3.84 -2.53
C ALA A 71 -6.53 -3.61 -2.86
N ILE A 72 -6.14 -3.63 -4.14
CA ILE A 72 -4.77 -3.35 -4.57
C ILE A 72 -4.38 -1.90 -4.24
N GLY A 73 -5.22 -0.94 -4.63
CA GLY A 73 -4.99 0.47 -4.34
C GLY A 73 -4.90 0.74 -2.84
N TRP A 74 -5.79 0.14 -2.07
CA TRP A 74 -5.81 0.28 -0.61
C TRP A 74 -4.56 -0.32 0.05
N TRP A 75 -4.10 -1.52 -0.35
CA TRP A 75 -2.86 -2.10 0.18
C TRP A 75 -1.63 -1.28 -0.19
N PHE A 76 -1.58 -0.74 -1.42
CA PHE A 76 -0.53 0.18 -1.84
C PHE A 76 -0.53 1.46 -1.00
N GLY A 77 -1.68 2.11 -0.85
CA GLY A 77 -1.84 3.31 -0.01
C GLY A 77 -1.47 3.04 1.44
N PHE A 78 -1.91 1.92 2.01
CA PHE A 78 -1.57 1.53 3.37
C PHE A 78 -0.05 1.35 3.56
N GLY A 79 0.63 0.69 2.63
CA GLY A 79 2.09 0.57 2.66
C GLY A 79 2.79 1.93 2.61
N TYR A 80 2.32 2.83 1.73
CA TYR A 80 2.85 4.19 1.62
C TYR A 80 2.66 5.00 2.91
N PHE A 81 1.43 5.04 3.44
CA PHE A 81 1.15 5.80 4.66
C PHE A 81 1.81 5.20 5.90
N LEU A 82 1.86 3.87 6.03
CA LEU A 82 2.49 3.21 7.17
C LEU A 82 3.99 3.51 7.21
N ALA A 83 4.68 3.37 6.09
CA ALA A 83 6.11 3.67 6.00
C ALA A 83 6.41 5.18 6.04
N GLY A 84 5.46 6.04 5.65
CA GLY A 84 5.64 7.49 5.64
C GLY A 84 5.25 8.20 6.94
N LEU A 85 4.32 7.63 7.72
CA LEU A 85 3.74 8.24 8.92
C LEU A 85 4.10 7.53 10.23
N TRP A 86 4.99 6.54 10.19
CA TRP A 86 5.44 5.80 11.39
C TRP A 86 5.94 6.72 12.51
N TRP A 87 6.52 7.86 12.15
CA TRP A 87 7.05 8.86 13.07
C TRP A 87 5.97 9.52 13.95
N ILE A 88 4.69 9.47 13.56
CA ILE A 88 3.58 9.97 14.40
C ILE A 88 3.55 9.25 15.77
N GLY A 89 3.99 7.98 15.81
CA GLY A 89 4.10 7.23 17.06
C GLY A 89 5.01 7.90 18.10
N SER A 90 6.02 8.65 17.66
CA SER A 90 6.92 9.37 18.56
C SER A 90 6.19 10.43 19.40
N ALA A 91 5.08 10.99 18.92
CA ALA A 91 4.30 11.96 19.69
C ALA A 91 3.63 11.32 20.92
N LEU A 92 3.20 10.05 20.84
CA LEU A 92 2.61 9.34 21.96
C LEU A 92 3.64 8.87 22.99
N LEU A 93 4.90 8.76 22.58
CA LEU A 93 6.00 8.38 23.46
C LEU A 93 6.46 9.51 24.39
N VAL A 94 6.05 10.76 24.13
CA VAL A 94 6.33 11.91 25.01
C VAL A 94 5.71 11.71 26.39
N GLU A 95 4.49 11.17 26.44
CA GLU A 95 3.76 10.80 27.67
C GLU A 95 3.41 9.30 27.64
N ALA A 96 4.44 8.47 27.46
CA ALA A 96 4.30 7.02 27.27
C ALA A 96 3.53 6.32 28.40
N ASP A 97 3.69 6.76 29.65
CA ASP A 97 2.98 6.20 30.81
C ASP A 97 1.45 6.25 30.65
N SER A 98 0.95 7.26 29.95
CA SER A 98 -0.49 7.44 29.70
C SER A 98 -0.93 6.93 28.33
N PHE A 99 -0.06 6.99 27.31
CA PHE A 99 -0.47 6.83 25.91
C PHE A 99 0.23 5.71 25.13
N ALA A 100 1.17 4.94 25.71
CA ALA A 100 1.85 3.87 24.99
C ALA A 100 0.87 2.80 24.43
N TRP A 101 -0.24 2.54 25.12
CA TRP A 101 -1.28 1.62 24.65
C TRP A 101 -1.94 2.07 23.32
N ALA A 102 -1.91 3.36 23.01
CA ALA A 102 -2.49 3.94 21.80
C ALA A 102 -1.55 3.85 20.57
N LEU A 103 -0.28 3.46 20.77
CA LEU A 103 0.73 3.38 19.69
C LEU A 103 0.29 2.55 18.48
N PRO A 104 -0.26 1.32 18.64
CA PRO A 104 -0.68 0.53 17.48
C PRO A 104 -1.78 1.23 16.67
N PHE A 105 -2.69 1.96 17.34
CA PHE A 105 -3.77 2.69 16.67
C PHE A 105 -3.26 3.91 15.92
N ALA A 106 -2.29 4.64 16.49
CA ALA A 106 -1.69 5.78 15.80
C ALA A 106 -0.81 5.34 14.62
N VAL A 107 0.05 4.33 14.83
CA VAL A 107 1.01 3.90 13.80
C VAL A 107 0.34 3.08 12.71
N VAL A 108 -0.63 2.22 13.03
CA VAL A 108 -1.27 1.32 12.05
C VAL A 108 -2.67 1.80 11.68
N GLY A 109 -3.48 2.22 12.65
CA GLY A 109 -4.87 2.62 12.44
C GLY A 109 -5.02 3.87 11.57
N ILE A 110 -4.21 4.90 11.79
CA ILE A 110 -4.24 6.12 10.96
C ILE A 110 -3.89 5.79 9.49
N PRO A 111 -2.77 5.10 9.17
CA PRO A 111 -2.49 4.67 7.80
C PRO A 111 -3.57 3.80 7.16
N LEU A 112 -4.19 2.88 7.92
CA LEU A 112 -5.29 2.05 7.42
C LEU A 112 -6.51 2.90 6.99
N ALA A 113 -6.84 3.93 7.76
CA ALA A 113 -7.95 4.84 7.47
C ALA A 113 -7.62 5.78 6.31
N LEU A 114 -6.39 6.32 6.26
CA LEU A 114 -5.96 7.21 5.18
C LEU A 114 -5.89 6.50 3.83
N ALA A 115 -5.59 5.20 3.80
CA ALA A 115 -5.55 4.41 2.58
C ALA A 115 -6.90 4.29 1.83
N PHE A 116 -8.01 4.78 2.41
CA PHE A 116 -9.31 4.88 1.73
C PHE A 116 -9.46 6.10 0.83
N PHE A 117 -8.63 7.13 0.99
CA PHE A 117 -8.67 8.39 0.23
C PHE A 117 -7.57 8.41 -0.84
#